data_AF-A0A933G7Z9-F1
#
_entry.id   AF-A0A933G7Z9-F1
#
_cell.length_a   1.000
_cell.length_b   1.000
_cell.length_c   1.000
_cell.angle_alpha   90.00
_cell.angle_beta   90.00
_cell.angle_gamma   90.00
#
_symmetry.space_group_name_H-M   'P 1'
#
loop_
_entity.id
_entity.type
_entity.pdbx_description
1 polymer ?
#
loop_
_entity_poly.entity_id
_entity_poly.type
_entity_poly.pdbx_seq_one_letter_code
_entity_poly.pdbx_strand_id
1 'polypeptide(L)' 'MKLLETTCCHRFGATGTTAYLGDGGTLEGVRAIAAYSRPAMAGIAAHHEVYDRTGDEITLDEIGRIAI' A
#
# COMPACT_ATOMS: atom_id res chain seq x y z
N MET A 1 -15.26 7.65 26.73
CA MET A 1 -14.59 7.80 25.43
C MET A 1 -15.12 6.72 24.50
N LYS A 2 -15.91 7.08 23.48
CA LYS A 2 -16.53 6.11 22.56
C LYS A 2 -15.56 5.92 21.40
N LEU A 3 -14.90 4.76 21.33
CA LEU A 3 -14.12 4.40 20.14
C LEU A 3 -15.12 4.16 19.01
N LEU A 4 -14.93 4.80 17.86
CA LEU A 4 -15.76 4.56 16.67
C LEU A 4 -15.63 3.09 16.29
N GLU A 5 -16.71 2.45 15.83
CA GLU A 5 -16.72 1.01 15.49
C GLU A 5 -15.66 0.62 14.43
N THR A 6 -15.21 1.58 13.64
CA THR A 6 -14.13 1.41 12.66
C THR A 6 -12.72 1.40 13.26
N THR A 7 -12.59 1.67 14.55
CA THR A 7 -11.31 1.82 15.24
C THR A 7 -10.82 0.45 15.69
N CYS A 8 -9.92 -0.14 14.91
CA CYS A 8 -9.27 -1.41 15.21
C CYS A 8 -7.75 -1.30 15.08
N CYS A 9 -7.02 -2.36 15.44
CA CYS A 9 -5.56 -2.42 15.31
C CYS A 9 -5.05 -2.09 13.88
N HIS A 10 -5.78 -2.51 12.85
CA HIS A 10 -5.44 -2.19 11.45
C HIS A 10 -5.59 -0.70 11.14
N ARG A 11 -6.61 -0.04 11.69
CA ARG A 11 -6.81 1.41 11.52
C ARG A 11 -5.73 2.20 12.25
N PHE A 12 -5.37 1.81 13.48
CA PHE A 12 -4.26 2.44 14.21
C PHE A 12 -2.93 2.30 13.49
N GLY A 13 -2.63 1.11 12.96
CA GLY A 13 -1.41 0.88 12.17
C GLY A 13 -1.37 1.73 10.91
N ALA A 14 -2.47 1.78 10.14
CA ALA A 14 -2.57 2.61 8.93
C ALA A 14 -2.42 4.11 9.24
N THR A 15 -3.10 4.62 10.27
CA THR A 15 -2.99 6.02 10.69
C THR A 15 -1.57 6.37 11.14
N GLY A 16 -0.92 5.51 11.94
CA GLY A 16 0.45 5.71 12.38
C GLY A 16 1.46 5.74 11.24
N THR A 17 1.33 4.82 10.28
CA THR A 17 2.18 4.81 9.08
C THR A 17 2.01 6.08 8.25
N THR A 18 0.77 6.52 8.02
CA THR A 18 0.50 7.75 7.25
C THR A 18 1.07 8.98 7.93
N ALA A 19 0.91 9.11 9.26
CA ALA A 19 1.47 10.24 10.00
C ALA A 19 3.01 10.26 9.94
N TYR A 20 3.65 9.11 10.16
CA TYR A 20 5.10 9.00 10.12
C TYR A 20 5.69 9.39 8.76
N LEU A 21 5.08 8.94 7.66
CA LEU A 21 5.51 9.31 6.31
C LEU A 21 5.22 10.78 5.98
N GLY A 22 4.08 11.31 6.44
CA GLY A 22 3.73 12.73 6.29
C GLY A 22 4.72 13.68 6.97
N ASP A 23 5.32 13.25 8.08
CA ASP A 23 6.31 14.00 8.84
C ASP A 23 7.76 13.79 8.34
N GLY A 24 7.94 13.21 7.15
CA GLY A 24 9.24 13.02 6.52
C GLY A 24 9.96 11.73 6.91
N GLY A 25 9.27 10.80 7.58
CA GLY A 25 9.77 9.46 7.85
C GLY A 25 9.99 8.64 6.57
N THR A 26 10.83 7.61 6.66
CA THR A 26 11.18 6.76 5.51
C THR A 26 10.42 5.44 5.52
N LEU A 27 10.26 4.82 4.34
CA LEU A 27 9.66 3.48 4.23
C LEU A 27 10.45 2.43 5.03
N GLU A 28 11.78 2.55 5.10
CA GLU A 28 12.63 1.69 5.93
C GLU A 28 12.32 1.86 7.43
N GLY A 29 12.10 3.11 7.88
CA GLY A 29 11.68 3.39 9.25
C GLY A 29 10.33 2.77 9.59
N VAL A 30 9.34 2.88 8.69
CA VAL A 30 8.04 2.20 8.86
C VAL A 30 8.21 0.69 8.97
N ARG A 31 9.06 0.08 8.14
CA ARG A 31 9.32 -1.37 8.14
C ARG A 31 9.93 -1.84 9.46
N ALA A 32 10.89 -1.08 9.99
CA ALA A 32 11.51 -1.36 11.27
C ALA A 32 10.51 -1.26 12.44
N ILE A 33 9.65 -0.24 12.44
CA ILE A 33 8.66 0.00 13.50
C ILE A 33 7.52 -1.04 13.46
N ALA A 34 7.02 -1.36 12.27
CA ALA A 34 5.90 -2.28 12.08
C ALA A 34 6.30 -3.77 12.13
N ALA A 35 7.58 -4.06 12.42
CA ALA A 35 8.14 -5.42 12.50
C ALA A 35 7.77 -6.29 11.29
N TYR A 36 7.70 -5.70 10.10
CA TYR A 36 7.42 -6.45 8.89
C TYR A 36 8.60 -7.39 8.60
N SER A 37 8.39 -8.69 8.78
CA SER A 37 9.42 -9.72 8.59
C SER A 37 9.81 -9.93 7.12
N ARG A 38 9.17 -9.24 6.18
CA ARG A 38 9.54 -9.19 4.77
C ARG A 38 9.61 -7.73 4.30
N PRO A 39 10.60 -7.35 3.47
CA PRO A 39 10.59 -6.04 2.78
C PRO A 39 9.36 -5.88 1.86
N ALA A 40 8.60 -6.94 1.63
CA ALA A 40 7.51 -7.04 0.66
C ALA A 40 6.15 -6.44 1.08
N MET A 41 5.96 -5.93 2.31
CA MET A 41 4.77 -5.10 2.62
C MET A 41 4.90 -3.64 2.15
N ALA A 42 5.89 -3.37 1.30
CA ALA A 42 5.61 -2.48 0.19
C ALA A 42 4.67 -3.16 -0.82
N GLY A 43 3.43 -3.47 -0.42
CA GLY A 43 2.32 -3.67 -1.35
C GLY A 43 2.00 -2.40 -2.17
N ILE A 44 2.83 -1.36 -2.07
CA ILE A 44 2.84 -0.18 -2.95
C ILE A 44 4.12 -0.11 -3.80
N ALA A 45 5.24 -0.78 -3.43
CA ALA A 45 6.49 -0.76 -4.22
C ALA A 45 6.86 -2.15 -4.80
N ALA A 46 6.75 -3.23 -4.02
CA ALA A 46 6.85 -4.61 -4.51
C ALA A 46 5.60 -5.06 -5.30
N HIS A 47 4.43 -4.50 -5.01
CA HIS A 47 3.25 -4.67 -5.87
C HIS A 47 3.41 -3.89 -7.18
N HIS A 48 4.16 -2.79 -7.18
CA HIS A 48 4.43 -2.05 -8.42
C HIS A 48 5.54 -2.69 -9.24
N GLU A 49 6.52 -3.35 -8.61
CA GLU A 49 7.65 -4.00 -9.30
C GLU A 49 7.26 -5.38 -9.89
N VAL A 50 6.50 -6.20 -9.15
CA VAL A 50 6.05 -7.52 -9.63
C VAL A 50 4.87 -7.38 -10.61
N TYR A 51 4.15 -6.24 -10.57
CA TYR A 51 3.07 -5.90 -11.50
C TYR A 51 3.38 -4.61 -12.27
N ASP A 52 4.66 -4.30 -12.54
CA ASP A 52 5.00 -3.17 -13.39
C ASP A 52 4.61 -3.50 -14.83
N ARG A 53 3.44 -3.02 -15.25
CA ARG A 53 2.93 -3.14 -16.63
C ARG A 53 3.02 -1.81 -17.38
N THR A 54 3.86 -0.88 -16.92
CA THR A 54 4.00 0.44 -17.55
C THR A 54 4.54 0.36 -18.98
N GLY A 55 5.26 -0.73 -19.31
CA GLY A 55 5.75 -1.02 -20.66
C GLY A 55 4.86 -1.94 -21.49
N ASP A 56 3.74 -2.42 -20.94
CA ASP A 56 2.85 -3.32 -21.67
C ASP A 56 2.04 -2.52 -22.70
N GLU A 57 2.11 -2.92 -23.96
CA GLU A 57 1.20 -2.40 -24.99
C GLU A 57 -0.19 -3.01 -24.78
N ILE A 58 -1.21 -2.16 -24.60
CA ILE A 58 -2.60 -2.59 -24.43
C ILE A 58 -3.40 -2.14 -25.65
N THR A 59 -4.09 -3.08 -26.30
CA THR A 59 -4.95 -2.81 -27.47
C THR A 59 -6.37 -2.40 -27.07
N LEU A 60 -7.06 -1.68 -27.95
CA LEU A 60 -8.47 -1.28 -27.73
C LEU A 60 -9.41 -2.49 -27.63
N ASP A 61 -9.09 -3.59 -28.30
CA ASP A 61 -9.83 -4.86 -28.24
C ASP A 61 -9.73 -5.50 -26.84
N GLU A 62 -8.54 -5.48 -26.23
CA GLU A 62 -8.33 -5.95 -24.86
C GLU A 62 -9.09 -5.12 -23.83
N ILE A 63 -9.16 -3.81 -24.01
CA ILE A 63 -9.95 -2.92 -23.15
C ILE A 63 -11.46 -3.21 -23.31
N GLY A 64 -11.93 -3.41 -24.54
CA GLY A 64 -13.34 -3.69 -24.83
C GLY A 64 -13.87 -4.99 -24.24
N ARG A 65 -13.00 -5.96 -23.94
CA ARG A 65 -13.36 -7.21 -23.24
C ARG A 65 -13.59 -7.02 -21.74
N ILE A 66 -13.08 -5.93 -21.16
CA ILE A 66 -13.28 -5.55 -19.76
C ILE A 66 -14.58 -4.75 -19.66
N ALA A 67 -15.71 -5.38 -19.99
CA ALA A 67 -17.03 -4.82 -19.71
C ALA A 67 -17.31 -5.03 -18.20
N ILE A 68 -17.49 -3.94 -17.46
CA ILE A 68 -17.92 -3.92 -16.05
C ILE A 68 -19.44 -3.82 -15.99
#